data_AF-A0A2G9U4U4-F1
#
_entry.id   AF-A0A2G9U4U4-F1
#
_cell.length_a   1.000
_cell.length_b   1.000
_cell.length_c   1.000
_cell.angle_alpha   90.00
_cell.angle_beta   90.00
_cell.angle_gamma   90.00
#
_symmetry.space_group_name_H-M   'P 1'
#
loop_
_entity.id
_entity.type
_entity.pdbx_description
1 polymer ?
#
loop_
_entity_poly.entity_id
_entity_poly.type
_entity_poly.pdbx_seq_one_letter_code
_entity_poly.pdbx_strand_id
1 'polypeptide(L)'
;MQLVQRASPLDRRGLFTEDKEYWIGGTMTESEDAWLWIDGVEWKYTNWSPANPDNYLGIQRCVKMYNNGTWDDDMCDKKYPFICKK
;
A
#
# COMPACT_ATOMS: atom_id res chain seq x y z
N MET A 1 12.44 12.17 -10.07
CA MET A 1 12.19 11.93 -8.64
C MET A 1 10.95 12.74 -8.27
N GLN A 2 9.77 12.15 -8.35
CA GLN A 2 8.55 12.84 -7.95
C GLN A 2 8.05 12.20 -6.67
N LEU A 3 8.27 12.97 -5.62
CA LEU A 3 7.89 12.70 -4.25
C LEU A 3 6.36 12.55 -4.21
N VAL A 4 5.86 11.44 -3.69
CA VAL A 4 4.51 11.44 -3.10
C VAL A 4 4.66 12.21 -1.78
N GLN A 5 4.65 13.54 -1.87
CA GLN A 5 4.57 14.39 -0.69
C GLN A 5 3.19 14.17 -0.09
N ARG A 6 3.14 13.37 0.99
CA ARG A 6 2.00 13.18 1.90
C ARG A 6 0.77 12.55 1.24
N ALA A 7 0.79 11.24 1.10
CA ALA A 7 -0.45 10.47 1.09
C ALA A 7 -0.96 10.37 2.54
N SER A 8 -1.54 11.45 3.04
CA SER A 8 -2.49 11.37 4.15
C SER A 8 -3.87 11.08 3.54
N PRO A 9 -4.66 10.15 4.07
CA PRO A 9 -5.98 9.85 3.53
C PRO A 9 -6.94 10.97 3.92
N LEU A 10 -7.12 11.93 3.02
CA LEU A 10 -7.97 13.09 3.24
C LEU A 10 -9.34 12.87 2.59
N ASP A 11 -10.42 13.17 3.30
CA ASP A 11 -11.78 13.25 2.77
C ASP A 11 -11.92 14.44 1.79
N ARG A 12 -13.10 14.59 1.18
CA ARG A 12 -13.39 15.69 0.23
C ARG A 12 -13.31 17.10 0.84
N ARG A 13 -13.13 17.21 2.16
CA ARG A 13 -12.93 18.46 2.93
C ARG A 13 -11.47 18.62 3.38
N GLY A 14 -10.58 17.70 3.05
CA GLY A 14 -9.19 17.74 3.50
C GLY A 14 -9.00 17.26 4.94
N LEU A 15 -9.92 16.44 5.48
CA LEU A 15 -9.85 15.90 6.84
C LEU A 15 -9.48 14.41 6.83
N PHE A 16 -8.66 13.96 7.77
CA PHE A 16 -8.35 12.54 7.95
C PHE A 16 -9.64 11.73 8.17
N THR A 17 -9.84 10.61 7.45
CA THR A 17 -10.89 9.65 7.84
C THR A 17 -10.39 8.81 9.05
N GLU A 18 -11.32 8.33 9.87
CA GLU A 18 -11.03 7.46 11.03
C GLU A 18 -10.42 6.11 10.62
N ASP A 19 -10.38 5.80 9.31
CA ASP A 19 -9.81 4.55 8.82
C ASP A 19 -8.30 4.53 9.08
N LYS A 20 -7.79 3.39 9.55
CA LYS A 20 -6.40 3.23 9.98
C LYS A 20 -5.50 2.64 8.89
N GLU A 21 -6.12 2.11 7.83
CA GLU A 21 -5.50 1.25 6.83
C GLU A 21 -6.15 1.48 5.47
N TYR A 22 -5.33 1.57 4.42
CA TYR A 22 -5.77 1.87 3.06
C TYR A 22 -5.02 1.01 2.08
N TRP A 23 -5.71 0.50 1.07
CA TRP A 23 -5.05 -0.09 -0.08
C TRP A 23 -4.30 0.97 -0.89
N ILE A 24 -3.06 0.66 -1.24
CA ILE A 24 -2.28 1.36 -2.25
C ILE A 24 -2.01 0.41 -3.42
N GLY A 25 -1.57 0.94 -4.56
CA GLY A 25 -1.47 0.17 -5.80
C GLY A 25 -0.34 -0.87 -5.87
N GLY A 26 0.18 -1.35 -4.74
CA GLY A 26 1.26 -2.34 -4.69
C GLY A 26 0.72 -3.76 -4.71
N THR A 27 1.30 -4.63 -5.53
CA THR A 27 0.95 -6.06 -5.60
C THR A 27 2.18 -6.92 -5.88
N MET A 28 2.13 -8.19 -5.45
CA MET A 28 3.19 -9.17 -5.72
C MET A 28 2.81 -10.09 -6.89
N THR A 29 3.74 -10.30 -7.82
CA THR A 29 3.55 -11.25 -8.92
C THR A 29 3.48 -12.70 -8.43
N GLU A 30 2.68 -13.56 -9.07
CA GLU A 30 2.62 -14.98 -8.72
C GLU A 30 3.92 -15.76 -9.02
N SER A 31 4.74 -15.28 -9.97
CA SER A 31 5.86 -16.05 -10.53
C SER A 31 7.24 -15.69 -9.99
N GLU A 32 7.44 -14.47 -9.48
CA GLU A 32 8.79 -13.93 -9.23
C GLU A 32 9.00 -13.38 -7.80
N ASP A 33 8.01 -13.52 -6.91
CA ASP A 33 8.02 -12.90 -5.56
C ASP A 33 8.44 -11.40 -5.60
N ALA A 34 8.08 -10.73 -6.69
CA ALA A 34 8.47 -9.36 -6.98
C ALA A 34 7.29 -8.41 -6.76
N TRP A 35 7.56 -7.28 -6.09
CA TRP A 35 6.59 -6.21 -5.88
C TRP A 35 6.54 -5.27 -7.09
N LEU A 36 5.32 -4.92 -7.50
CA LEU A 36 5.04 -4.02 -8.61
C LEU A 36 3.97 -2.99 -8.22
N TRP A 37 4.07 -1.80 -8.81
CA TRP A 37 2.95 -0.87 -8.84
C TRP A 37 2.03 -1.18 -10.01
N ILE A 38 0.72 -1.19 -9.77
CA ILE A 38 -0.30 -1.43 -10.81
C ILE A 38 -0.29 -0.38 -11.93
N ASP A 39 0.34 0.78 -11.71
CA ASP A 39 0.50 1.83 -12.72
C ASP A 39 1.75 1.64 -13.60
N GLY A 40 2.50 0.56 -13.40
CA GLY A 40 3.68 0.20 -14.18
C GLY A 40 4.94 1.01 -13.85
N VAL A 41 4.88 1.89 -12.84
CA VAL A 41 6.09 2.58 -12.36
C VAL A 41 6.99 1.58 -11.66
N GLU A 42 8.30 1.75 -11.83
CA GLU A 42 9.31 0.87 -11.25
C GLU A 42 9.28 0.88 -9.70
N TRP A 43 9.33 -0.30 -9.08
CA TRP A 43 9.32 -0.48 -7.63
C TRP A 43 10.69 -0.13 -7.00
N LYS A 44 10.97 1.17 -6.82
CA LYS A 44 12.24 1.67 -6.24
C LYS A 44 12.17 2.06 -4.78
N TYR A 45 11.04 2.59 -4.35
CA TYR A 45 10.86 3.12 -3.01
C TYR A 45 10.02 2.14 -2.20
N THR A 46 10.46 1.88 -0.97
CA THR A 46 9.76 1.06 0.00
C THR A 46 9.62 1.79 1.31
N ASN A 47 8.47 1.66 1.95
CA ASN A 47 8.25 2.18 3.30
C ASN A 47 7.60 1.13 4.21
N TRP A 48 8.11 -0.10 4.15
CA TRP A 48 7.59 -1.20 4.97
C TRP A 48 7.63 -0.87 6.45
N SER A 49 6.58 -1.25 7.17
CA SER A 49 6.57 -1.26 8.62
C SER A 49 7.56 -2.31 9.14
N PRO A 50 8.03 -2.20 10.40
CA PRO A 50 8.93 -3.18 10.97
C PRO A 50 8.36 -4.60 10.85
N ALA A 51 9.22 -5.55 10.45
CA ALA A 51 8.90 -6.95 10.17
C ALA A 51 8.16 -7.24 8.86
N ASN A 52 7.82 -6.23 8.06
CA ASN A 52 7.12 -6.42 6.78
C ASN A 52 8.02 -6.19 5.54
N PRO A 53 7.67 -6.79 4.39
CA PRO A 53 6.56 -7.72 4.20
C PRO A 53 6.84 -9.09 4.84
N ASP A 54 5.86 -9.67 5.52
CA ASP A 54 6.01 -10.95 6.25
C ASP A 54 5.38 -12.15 5.53
N ASN A 55 4.56 -11.88 4.51
CA ASN A 55 3.83 -12.87 3.72
C ASN A 55 3.17 -13.94 4.59
N TYR A 56 2.45 -13.51 5.63
CA TYR A 56 1.73 -14.37 6.56
C TYR A 56 0.90 -15.43 5.81
N LEU A 57 1.15 -16.70 6.15
CA LEU A 57 0.56 -17.90 5.53
C LEU A 57 0.83 -18.06 4.01
N GLY A 58 1.72 -17.25 3.41
CA GLY A 58 2.07 -17.31 1.99
C GLY A 58 1.05 -16.68 1.03
N ILE A 59 0.06 -15.96 1.57
CA ILE A 59 -1.14 -15.52 0.84
C ILE A 59 -1.33 -13.98 0.81
N GLN A 60 -0.38 -13.22 1.35
CA GLN A 60 -0.46 -11.76 1.35
C GLN A 60 0.23 -11.20 0.09
N ARG A 61 -0.56 -10.61 -0.80
CA ARG A 61 -0.12 -10.22 -2.16
C ARG A 61 -0.49 -8.79 -2.54
N CYS A 62 -1.06 -8.03 -1.61
CA CYS A 62 -1.47 -6.65 -1.81
C CYS A 62 -0.89 -5.75 -0.73
N VAL A 63 -0.56 -4.52 -1.08
CA VAL A 63 0.08 -3.57 -0.14
C VAL A 63 -0.95 -2.62 0.44
N LYS A 64 -1.09 -2.63 1.76
CA LYS A 64 -1.83 -1.61 2.51
C LYS A 64 -0.87 -0.62 3.17
N MET A 65 -1.37 0.58 3.43
CA MET A 65 -0.67 1.65 4.10
C MET A 65 -1.42 2.06 5.37
N TYR A 66 -0.68 2.17 6.47
CA TYR A 66 -1.17 2.71 7.73
C TYR A 66 -1.21 4.24 7.73
N ASN A 67 -1.91 4.84 8.69
CA ASN A 67 -1.98 6.31 8.85
C ASN A 67 -0.63 7.02 9.05
N ASN A 68 0.39 6.31 9.54
CA ASN A 68 1.75 6.84 9.66
C ASN A 68 2.55 6.77 8.33
N GLY A 69 1.94 6.27 7.26
CA GLY A 69 2.53 6.13 5.93
C GLY A 69 3.35 4.84 5.72
N THR A 70 3.55 4.00 6.75
CA THR A 70 4.27 2.72 6.61
C THR A 70 3.38 1.64 6.02
N TRP A 71 3.99 0.63 5.40
CA TRP A 71 3.28 -0.38 4.61
C TRP A 71 3.27 -1.74 5.26
N ASP A 72 2.31 -2.54 4.85
CA ASP A 72 2.13 -3.94 5.22
C ASP A 72 1.63 -4.69 3.99
N ASP A 73 2.04 -5.94 3.82
CA ASP A 73 1.39 -6.83 2.88
C ASP A 73 0.20 -7.51 3.55
N ASP A 74 -0.91 -7.65 2.84
CA ASP A 74 -2.08 -8.31 3.37
C ASP A 74 -2.83 -9.10 2.28
N MET A 75 -3.77 -9.93 2.72
CA MET A 75 -4.64 -10.69 1.85
C MET A 75 -5.51 -9.73 1.04
N CYS A 76 -5.44 -9.84 -0.28
CA CYS A 76 -6.09 -8.92 -1.22
C CYS A 76 -7.63 -8.88 -1.10
N ASP A 77 -8.25 -9.88 -0.46
CA ASP A 77 -9.70 -9.97 -0.26
C ASP A 77 -10.20 -9.16 0.95
N LYS A 78 -9.29 -8.61 1.76
CA LYS A 78 -9.63 -7.70 2.85
C LYS A 78 -10.26 -6.41 2.32
N LYS A 79 -11.23 -5.90 3.08
CA LYS A 79 -11.98 -4.70 2.72
C LYS A 79 -11.38 -3.47 3.38
N TYR A 80 -10.53 -2.76 2.63
CA TYR A 80 -10.01 -1.45 3.00
C TYR A 80 -10.41 -0.38 1.97
N PRO A 81 -10.52 0.89 2.37
CA PRO A 81 -10.60 2.00 1.41
C PRO A 81 -9.33 2.06 0.54
N PHE A 82 -9.43 2.65 -0.65
CA PHE A 82 -8.31 2.79 -1.59
C PHE A 82 -7.87 4.25 -1.72
N ILE A 83 -6.56 4.48 -1.88
CA ILE A 83 -6.01 5.78 -2.25
C ILE A 83 -5.72 5.79 -3.75
N CYS A 84 -6.29 6.77 -4.46
CA CYS A 84 -6.10 6.92 -5.91
C CYS A 84 -4.99 7.94 -6.22
N LYS A 85 -4.24 7.66 -7.29
CA LYS A 85 -3.32 8.60 -7.95
C LYS A 85 -4.01 9.21 -9.17
N LYS A 86 -3.70 10.47 -9.49
CA LYS A 86 -4.16 11.17 -10.71
C LYS A 86 -3.04 11.28 -11.73
#